data_AF-A0A7R9EL82-F1
#
_entry.id   AF-A0A7R9EL82-F1
#
_cell.length_a   1.000
_cell.length_b   1.000
_cell.length_c   1.000
_cell.angle_alpha   90.00
_cell.angle_beta   90.00
_cell.angle_gamma   90.00
#
_symmetry.space_group_name_H-M   'P 1'
#
loop_
_entity.id
_entity.type
_entity.pdbx_description
1 polymer ?
#
loop_
_entity_poly.entity_id
_entity_poly.type
_entity_poly.pdbx_seq_one_letter_code
_entity_poly.pdbx_strand_id
1 'polypeptide(L)'
;ETLFLMEREGELQTMIDSAYLEASCRVKDVLIDKYNFLDHLQAMRKYLLLGQGDFIRYLMELLEPELKKPVTQLYPQNLSNILESAIRATNAQFEKRDILHRLDVRLLQSAVGDVGWDVFSLDYQTDGPIGTIFAPQSSFYLMLFNALWRAKRMEWILSGMWKRQVTSAKMLRKIPGIFPFS
;
A
#
# COMPACT_ATOMS: atom_id res chain seq x y z
N GLU A 1 23.85 -58.31 -3.05
CA GLU A 1 24.10 -57.27 -2.03
C GLU A 1 23.85 -55.85 -2.55
N THR A 2 24.33 -55.47 -3.74
CA THR A 2 24.11 -54.13 -4.33
C THR A 2 22.66 -53.78 -4.66
N LEU A 3 21.86 -54.74 -5.16
CA LEU A 3 20.44 -54.54 -5.48
C LEU A 3 19.59 -54.21 -4.23
N PHE A 4 19.90 -54.86 -3.10
CA PHE A 4 19.18 -54.72 -1.83
C PHE A 4 19.48 -53.38 -1.13
N LEU A 5 20.63 -52.79 -1.42
CA LEU A 5 21.01 -51.45 -0.94
C LEU A 5 20.29 -50.35 -1.75
N MET A 6 20.18 -50.52 -3.08
CA MET A 6 19.42 -49.59 -3.94
C MET A 6 17.91 -49.60 -3.62
N GLU A 7 17.33 -50.76 -3.29
CA GLU A 7 15.93 -50.85 -2.85
C GLU A 7 15.70 -50.13 -1.51
N ARG A 8 16.60 -50.28 -0.52
CA ARG A 8 16.53 -49.53 0.75
C ARG A 8 16.73 -48.03 0.58
N GLU A 9 17.59 -47.60 -0.35
CA GLU A 9 17.74 -46.19 -0.70
C GLU A 9 16.46 -45.63 -1.33
N GLY A 10 15.76 -46.41 -2.17
CA GLY A 10 14.47 -46.03 -2.73
C GLY A 10 13.35 -45.92 -1.68
N GLU A 11 13.29 -46.86 -0.73
CA GLU A 11 12.33 -46.82 0.39
C GLU A 11 12.59 -45.63 1.32
N LEU A 12 13.85 -45.36 1.66
CA LEU A 12 14.24 -44.21 2.47
C LEU A 12 13.89 -42.89 1.76
N GLN A 13 14.18 -42.78 0.47
CA GLN A 13 13.84 -41.60 -0.32
C GLN A 13 12.33 -41.37 -0.34
N THR A 14 11.55 -42.44 -0.52
CA THR A 14 10.07 -42.36 -0.50
C THR A 14 9.56 -41.91 0.87
N MET A 15 10.16 -42.39 1.95
CA MET A 15 9.81 -41.97 3.31
C MET A 15 10.18 -40.50 3.57
N ILE A 16 11.35 -40.04 3.10
CA ILE A 16 11.78 -38.64 3.18
C ILE A 16 10.82 -37.75 2.38
N ASP A 17 10.47 -38.14 1.16
CA ASP A 17 9.58 -37.37 0.29
C ASP A 17 8.17 -37.29 0.90
N SER A 18 7.67 -38.37 1.49
CA SER A 18 6.39 -38.39 2.19
C SER A 18 6.41 -37.47 3.42
N ALA A 19 7.44 -37.54 4.26
CA ALA A 19 7.58 -36.68 5.43
C ALA A 19 7.74 -35.20 5.05
N TYR A 20 8.48 -34.91 3.97
CA TYR A 20 8.61 -33.58 3.41
C TYR A 20 7.28 -33.03 2.91
N LEU A 21 6.51 -33.84 2.17
CA LEU A 21 5.18 -33.45 1.68
C LEU A 21 4.20 -33.18 2.82
N GLU A 22 4.17 -34.06 3.83
CA GLU A 22 3.32 -33.88 5.00
C GLU A 22 3.68 -32.60 5.77
N ALA A 23 4.98 -32.38 6.04
CA ALA A 23 5.46 -31.17 6.68
C ALA A 23 5.14 -29.91 5.87
N SER A 24 5.32 -29.96 4.54
CA SER A 24 5.04 -28.84 3.64
C SER A 24 3.56 -28.48 3.59
N CYS A 25 2.68 -29.49 3.50
CA CYS A 25 1.23 -29.29 3.60
C CYS A 25 0.88 -28.66 4.94
N ARG A 26 1.44 -29.17 6.03
CA ARG A 26 1.18 -28.63 7.37
C ARG A 26 1.60 -27.17 7.51
N VAL A 27 2.78 -26.80 6.99
CA VAL A 27 3.26 -25.41 6.98
C VAL A 27 2.33 -24.52 6.16
N LYS A 28 1.95 -24.97 4.96
CA LYS A 28 1.02 -24.24 4.09
C LYS A 28 -0.31 -23.98 4.79
N ASP A 29 -0.92 -24.99 5.39
CA ASP A 29 -2.22 -24.87 6.06
C ASP A 29 -2.13 -23.93 7.26
N VAL A 30 -1.06 -24.03 8.06
CA VAL A 30 -0.80 -23.09 9.15
C VAL A 30 -0.64 -21.66 8.64
N LEU A 31 0.08 -21.46 7.53
CA LEU A 31 0.29 -20.13 6.95
C LEU A 31 -1.02 -19.52 6.42
N ILE A 32 -1.81 -20.29 5.69
CA ILE A 32 -3.06 -19.83 5.08
C ILE A 32 -4.13 -19.61 6.15
N ASP A 33 -4.36 -20.61 7.00
CA ASP A 33 -5.51 -20.62 7.91
C ASP A 33 -5.21 -19.89 9.22
N LYS A 34 -4.08 -20.20 9.87
CA LYS A 34 -3.75 -19.63 11.19
C LYS A 34 -3.23 -18.20 11.07
N TYR A 35 -2.43 -17.93 10.04
CA TYR A 35 -1.80 -16.63 9.83
C TYR A 35 -2.48 -15.80 8.73
N ASN A 36 -3.63 -16.22 8.20
CA ASN A 36 -4.42 -15.45 7.23
C ASN A 36 -3.60 -14.91 6.05
N PHE A 37 -2.58 -15.64 5.58
CA PHE A 37 -1.58 -15.12 4.65
C PHE A 37 -2.17 -14.51 3.36
N LEU A 38 -3.26 -15.12 2.85
CA LEU A 38 -3.95 -14.61 1.67
C LEU A 38 -4.61 -13.25 1.92
N ASP A 39 -5.11 -12.99 3.12
CA ASP A 39 -5.69 -11.70 3.48
C ASP A 39 -4.61 -10.61 3.53
N HIS A 40 -3.41 -10.94 4.02
CA HIS A 40 -2.27 -10.03 4.00
C HIS A 40 -1.84 -9.66 2.57
N LEU A 41 -1.77 -10.65 1.67
CA LEU A 41 -1.50 -10.39 0.25
C LEU A 41 -2.58 -9.50 -0.37
N GLN A 42 -3.85 -9.77 -0.05
CA GLN A 42 -4.96 -8.96 -0.53
C GLN A 42 -4.89 -7.53 0.00
N ALA A 43 -4.50 -7.34 1.27
CA ALA A 43 -4.29 -6.04 1.87
C ALA A 43 -3.16 -5.26 1.21
N MET A 44 -2.02 -5.89 0.94
CA MET A 44 -0.92 -5.26 0.20
C MET A 44 -1.38 -4.77 -1.18
N ARG A 45 -2.17 -5.58 -1.90
CA ARG A 45 -2.76 -5.17 -3.18
C ARG A 45 -3.73 -3.99 -3.02
N LYS A 46 -4.58 -4.01 -1.99
CA LYS A 46 -5.57 -2.94 -1.74
C LYS A 46 -4.90 -1.61 -1.38
N TYR A 47 -3.89 -1.63 -0.52
CA TYR A 47 -3.34 -0.42 0.09
C TYR A 47 -2.01 0.01 -0.51
N LEU A 48 -1.02 -0.89 -0.65
CA LEU A 48 0.29 -0.54 -1.22
C LEU A 48 0.27 -0.43 -2.74
N LEU A 49 -0.62 -1.15 -3.42
CA LEU A 49 -0.79 -1.06 -4.88
C LEU A 49 -1.98 -0.18 -5.29
N LEU A 50 -2.51 0.62 -4.36
CA LEU A 50 -3.62 1.56 -4.57
C LEU A 50 -4.91 0.93 -5.13
N GLY A 51 -5.15 -0.35 -4.87
CA GLY A 51 -6.34 -1.06 -5.35
C GLY A 51 -7.65 -0.61 -4.70
N GLN A 52 -7.61 -0.03 -3.50
CA GLN A 52 -8.78 0.45 -2.76
C GLN A 52 -9.03 1.95 -3.03
N GLY A 53 -9.63 2.24 -4.19
CA GLY A 53 -9.70 3.61 -4.72
C GLY A 53 -10.48 4.63 -3.87
N ASP A 54 -11.53 4.22 -3.15
CA ASP A 54 -12.28 5.10 -2.24
C ASP A 54 -11.42 5.54 -1.05
N PHE A 55 -10.69 4.59 -0.45
CA PHE A 55 -9.73 4.84 0.61
C PHE A 55 -8.60 5.76 0.13
N ILE A 56 -7.93 5.44 -0.97
CA ILE A 56 -6.80 6.23 -1.48
C ILE A 56 -7.24 7.66 -1.81
N ARG A 57 -8.40 7.82 -2.46
CA ARG A 57 -8.93 9.16 -2.78
C ARG A 57 -9.16 9.98 -1.53
N TYR A 58 -9.85 9.42 -0.54
CA TYR A 58 -10.16 10.15 0.68
C TYR A 58 -8.91 10.42 1.53
N LEU A 59 -7.97 9.48 1.58
CA LEU A 59 -6.68 9.67 2.22
C LEU A 59 -5.90 10.83 1.58
N MET A 60 -5.87 10.93 0.24
CA MET A 60 -5.22 12.04 -0.47
C MET A 60 -5.86 13.39 -0.15
N GLU A 61 -7.20 13.46 -0.05
CA GLU A 61 -7.93 14.68 0.33
C GLU A 61 -7.48 15.19 1.72
N LEU A 62 -7.36 14.27 2.69
CA LEU A 62 -6.94 14.62 4.05
C LEU A 62 -5.45 14.92 4.17
N LEU A 63 -4.60 14.23 3.39
CA LEU A 63 -3.15 14.41 3.41
C LEU A 63 -2.69 15.67 2.68
N GLU A 64 -3.40 16.12 1.65
CA GLU A 64 -3.01 17.26 0.82
C GLU A 64 -2.53 18.51 1.60
N PRO A 65 -3.23 19.01 2.65
CA PRO A 65 -2.76 20.18 3.41
C PRO A 65 -1.46 19.91 4.18
N GLU A 66 -1.26 18.70 4.70
CA GLU A 66 -0.03 18.34 5.42
C GLU A 66 1.13 18.16 4.43
N LEU A 67 0.91 17.41 3.34
CA LEU A 67 1.98 17.07 2.40
C LEU A 67 2.50 18.25 1.57
N LYS A 68 1.76 19.37 1.51
CA LYS A 68 2.23 20.64 0.93
C LYS A 68 3.27 21.35 1.80
N LYS A 69 3.37 21.02 3.08
CA LYS A 69 4.32 21.63 4.01
C LYS A 69 5.73 21.10 3.74
N PRO A 70 6.78 21.88 4.07
CA PRO A 70 8.15 21.38 4.04
C PRO A 70 8.32 20.23 5.04
N VAL A 71 9.26 19.32 4.76
CA VAL A 71 9.49 18.12 5.59
C VAL A 71 9.75 18.46 7.06
N THR A 72 10.38 19.59 7.35
CA THR A 72 10.67 20.06 8.72
C THR A 72 9.43 20.33 9.57
N GLN A 73 8.26 20.51 8.95
CA GLN A 73 6.99 20.77 9.63
C GLN A 73 6.06 19.56 9.63
N LEU A 74 6.52 18.41 9.13
CA LEU A 74 5.73 17.18 9.12
C LEU A 74 5.93 16.39 10.40
N TYR A 75 4.80 16.04 11.03
CA TYR A 75 4.79 15.19 12.21
C TYR A 75 4.20 13.83 11.86
N PRO A 76 4.94 12.71 12.00
CA PRO A 76 4.45 11.37 11.69
C PRO A 76 3.12 11.06 12.37
N GLN A 77 2.96 11.43 13.65
CA GLN A 77 1.74 11.21 14.41
C GLN A 77 0.50 11.84 13.76
N ASN A 78 0.64 13.03 13.15
CA ASN A 78 -0.48 13.67 12.46
C ASN A 78 -0.90 12.86 11.24
N LEU A 79 0.08 12.31 10.50
CA LEU A 79 -0.19 11.48 9.34
C LEU A 79 -0.82 10.14 9.73
N SER A 80 -0.39 9.53 10.84
CA SER A 80 -1.02 8.34 11.39
C SER A 80 -2.48 8.63 11.82
N ASN A 81 -2.75 9.78 12.45
CA ASN A 81 -4.12 10.18 12.79
C ASN A 81 -5.00 10.41 11.54
N ILE A 82 -4.41 10.95 10.47
CA ILE A 82 -5.10 11.11 9.18
C ILE A 82 -5.40 9.74 8.56
N LEU A 83 -4.44 8.81 8.58
CA LEU A 83 -4.63 7.43 8.12
C LEU A 83 -5.79 6.76 8.85
N GLU A 84 -5.80 6.84 10.18
CA GLU A 84 -6.86 6.33 11.06
C GLU A 84 -8.24 6.92 10.75
N SER A 85 -8.28 8.22 10.44
CA SER A 85 -9.52 8.92 10.05
C SER A 85 -10.00 8.45 8.69
N ALA A 86 -9.08 8.27 7.73
CA ALA A 86 -9.39 7.78 6.39
C ALA A 86 -9.92 6.33 6.42
N ILE A 87 -9.35 5.47 7.26
CA ILE A 87 -9.83 4.10 7.48
C ILE A 87 -11.28 4.12 7.94
N ARG A 88 -11.60 4.91 8.98
CA ARG A 88 -12.96 4.98 9.55
C ARG A 88 -14.01 5.54 8.60
N ALA A 89 -13.63 6.46 7.72
CA ALA A 89 -14.55 7.13 6.81
C ALA A 89 -14.81 6.37 5.49
N THR A 90 -14.12 5.26 5.25
CA THR A 90 -14.14 4.55 3.96
C THR A 90 -14.51 3.08 4.15
N ASN A 91 -14.61 2.31 3.07
CA ASN A 91 -14.89 0.87 3.17
C ASN A 91 -13.74 0.08 3.84
N ALA A 92 -12.57 0.69 4.05
CA ALA A 92 -11.47 0.09 4.78
C ALA A 92 -11.84 -0.25 6.24
N GLN A 93 -12.84 0.42 6.84
CA GLN A 93 -13.31 0.12 8.19
C GLN A 93 -13.80 -1.33 8.40
N PHE A 94 -14.19 -2.01 7.32
CA PHE A 94 -14.70 -3.39 7.37
C PHE A 94 -13.59 -4.45 7.27
N GLU A 95 -12.33 -4.05 7.12
CA GLU A 95 -11.21 -4.98 7.15
C GLU A 95 -10.96 -5.57 8.53
N LYS A 96 -10.26 -6.71 8.55
CA LYS A 96 -9.80 -7.34 9.79
C LYS A 96 -8.88 -6.37 10.56
N ARG A 97 -9.06 -6.30 11.88
CA ARG A 97 -8.28 -5.41 12.75
C ARG A 97 -6.77 -5.61 12.64
N ASP A 98 -6.33 -6.86 12.51
CA ASP A 98 -4.90 -7.19 12.34
C ASP A 98 -4.34 -6.61 11.03
N ILE A 99 -5.12 -6.58 9.94
CA ILE A 99 -4.72 -5.93 8.69
C ILE A 99 -4.55 -4.43 8.87
N LEU A 100 -5.49 -3.78 9.55
CA LEU A 100 -5.48 -2.33 9.76
C LEU A 100 -4.33 -1.91 10.69
N HIS A 101 -4.07 -2.67 11.77
CA HIS A 101 -2.97 -2.39 12.70
C HIS A 101 -1.59 -2.49 12.05
N ARG A 102 -1.47 -3.24 10.95
CA ARG A 102 -0.23 -3.39 10.18
C ARG A 102 -0.02 -2.27 9.16
N LEU A 103 -1.07 -1.52 8.81
CA LEU A 103 -0.96 -0.41 7.88
C LEU A 103 -0.48 0.83 8.63
N ASP A 104 0.66 1.37 8.24
CA ASP A 104 1.26 2.52 8.92
C ASP A 104 1.81 3.55 7.92
N VAL A 105 2.08 4.75 8.40
CA VAL A 105 2.74 5.81 7.64
C VAL A 105 4.24 5.76 7.88
N ARG A 106 5.01 5.85 6.80
CA ARG A 106 6.45 5.94 6.83
C ARG A 106 6.93 7.20 6.11
N LEU A 107 7.88 7.90 6.72
CA LEU A 107 8.61 8.99 6.06
C LEU A 107 9.93 8.45 5.53
N LEU A 108 10.17 8.65 4.23
CA LEU A 108 11.41 8.31 3.56
C LEU A 108 12.49 9.35 3.88
N GLN A 109 13.74 8.99 3.57
CA GLN A 109 14.86 9.91 3.68
C GLN A 109 14.60 11.16 2.82
N SER A 110 14.77 12.32 3.43
CA SER A 110 14.50 13.61 2.81
C SER A 110 15.79 14.33 2.42
N ALA A 111 15.74 15.07 1.33
CA ALA A 111 16.74 16.04 0.91
C ALA A 111 16.30 17.47 1.29
N VAL A 112 17.26 18.40 1.24
CA VAL A 112 16.98 19.82 1.49
C VAL A 112 16.03 20.35 0.40
N GLY A 113 14.88 20.86 0.81
CA GLY A 113 13.87 21.42 -0.10
C GLY A 113 12.71 20.48 -0.44
N ASP A 114 12.75 19.23 0.02
CA ASP A 114 11.64 18.29 -0.15
C ASP A 114 10.38 18.77 0.58
N VAL A 115 9.23 18.42 0.02
CA VAL A 115 7.93 18.58 0.66
C VAL A 115 7.37 17.22 1.07
N GLY A 116 6.30 17.21 1.88
CA GLY A 116 5.71 15.96 2.36
C GLY A 116 5.31 14.98 1.26
N TRP A 117 4.90 15.48 0.09
CA TRP A 117 4.57 14.63 -1.05
C TRP A 117 5.72 13.75 -1.54
N ASP A 118 6.97 14.16 -1.31
CA ASP A 118 8.16 13.47 -1.83
C ASP A 118 8.67 12.39 -0.86
N VAL A 119 8.33 12.53 0.43
CA VAL A 119 8.82 11.67 1.51
C VAL A 119 7.74 10.75 2.09
N PHE A 120 6.46 11.04 1.85
CA PHE A 120 5.36 10.23 2.36
C PHE A 120 5.30 8.85 1.69
N SER A 121 5.15 7.81 2.51
CA SER A 121 4.91 6.45 2.07
C SER A 121 3.92 5.74 3.00
N LEU A 122 3.11 4.82 2.44
CA LEU A 122 2.42 3.82 3.25
C LEU A 122 3.30 2.59 3.36
N ASP A 123 3.35 2.01 4.56
CA ASP A 123 4.08 0.78 4.84
C ASP A 123 3.11 -0.27 5.41
N TYR A 124 3.44 -1.53 5.18
CA TYR A 124 2.70 -2.65 5.72
C TYR A 124 3.61 -3.50 6.59
N GLN A 125 3.44 -3.37 7.91
CA GLN A 125 4.26 -4.04 8.90
C GLN A 125 4.01 -5.55 8.87
N THR A 126 5.06 -6.28 8.48
CA THR A 126 5.07 -7.74 8.42
C THR A 126 6.00 -8.27 9.51
N ASP A 127 5.52 -8.32 10.74
CA ASP A 127 6.16 -9.01 11.85
C ASP A 127 5.75 -10.50 11.91
N GLY A 128 6.47 -11.27 12.73
CA GLY A 128 6.20 -12.69 12.94
C GLY A 128 6.50 -13.58 11.72
N PRO A 129 5.81 -14.73 11.58
CA PRO A 129 6.12 -15.74 10.56
C PRO A 129 5.78 -15.29 9.13
N ILE A 130 4.85 -14.35 8.99
CA ILE A 130 4.49 -13.74 7.71
C ILE A 130 5.60 -12.81 7.24
N GLY A 131 6.25 -12.11 8.18
CA GLY A 131 7.44 -11.29 7.95
C GLY A 131 8.59 -12.04 7.30
N THR A 132 8.79 -13.32 7.66
CA THR A 132 9.87 -14.13 7.06
C THR A 132 9.71 -14.28 5.54
N ILE A 133 8.47 -14.31 5.04
CA ILE A 133 8.17 -14.43 3.61
C ILE A 133 8.26 -13.07 2.91
N PHE A 134 7.83 -11.99 3.57
CA PHE A 134 7.74 -10.66 2.96
C PHE A 134 9.00 -9.80 3.09
N ALA A 135 9.84 -10.04 4.10
CA ALA A 135 11.06 -9.27 4.33
C ALA A 135 11.95 -9.15 3.07
N PRO A 136 12.17 -10.22 2.27
CA PRO A 136 12.97 -10.14 1.05
C PRO A 136 12.37 -9.22 -0.03
N GLN A 137 11.05 -9.03 -0.04
CA GLN A 137 10.31 -8.31 -1.09
C GLN A 137 9.82 -6.92 -0.65
N SER A 138 10.03 -6.54 0.61
CA SER A 138 9.55 -5.27 1.18
C SER A 138 10.04 -4.05 0.38
N SER A 139 11.31 -4.04 -0.04
CA SER A 139 11.87 -2.95 -0.85
C SER A 139 11.18 -2.80 -2.21
N PHE A 140 10.76 -3.92 -2.81
CA PHE A 140 10.04 -3.92 -4.08
C PHE A 140 8.65 -3.30 -3.95
N TYR A 141 7.89 -3.69 -2.93
CA TYR A 141 6.57 -3.10 -2.65
C TYR A 141 6.66 -1.62 -2.31
N LEU A 142 7.70 -1.21 -1.56
CA LEU A 142 7.96 0.19 -1.27
C LEU A 142 8.25 0.98 -2.56
N MET A 143 9.07 0.45 -3.46
CA MET A 143 9.35 1.07 -4.75
C MET A 143 8.08 1.20 -5.61
N LEU A 144 7.26 0.14 -5.67
CA LEU A 144 5.99 0.16 -6.40
C LEU A 144 5.03 1.19 -5.84
N PHE A 145 4.83 1.23 -4.52
CA PHE A 145 3.97 2.23 -3.87
C PHE A 145 4.43 3.63 -4.25
N ASN A 146 5.72 3.94 -4.13
CA ASN A 146 6.25 5.27 -4.41
C ASN A 146 6.11 5.68 -5.88
N ALA A 147 6.22 4.74 -6.82
CA ALA A 147 5.96 5.00 -8.24
C ALA A 147 4.47 5.30 -8.48
N LEU A 148 3.58 4.46 -7.94
CA LEU A 148 2.13 4.62 -8.07
C LEU A 148 1.64 5.90 -7.37
N TRP A 149 2.18 6.23 -6.20
CA TRP A 149 1.85 7.44 -5.46
C TRP A 149 2.21 8.71 -6.23
N ARG A 150 3.37 8.74 -6.90
CA ARG A 150 3.74 9.85 -7.79
C ARG A 150 2.79 9.99 -8.97
N ALA A 151 2.43 8.88 -9.60
CA ALA A 151 1.43 8.89 -10.68
C ALA A 151 0.07 9.41 -10.17
N LYS A 152 -0.36 8.96 -8.99
CA LYS A 152 -1.61 9.38 -8.37
C LYS A 152 -1.61 10.86 -7.99
N ARG A 153 -0.48 11.38 -7.49
CA ARG A 153 -0.28 12.83 -7.25
C ARG A 153 -0.46 13.64 -8.54
N MET A 154 0.10 13.19 -9.66
CA MET A 154 -0.08 13.88 -10.94
C MET A 154 -1.55 13.88 -11.38
N GLU A 155 -2.22 12.74 -11.29
CA GLU A 155 -3.66 12.63 -11.57
C GLU A 155 -4.48 13.59 -10.69
N TRP A 156 -4.15 13.67 -9.40
CA TRP A 156 -4.81 14.55 -8.44
C TRP A 156 -4.65 16.03 -8.81
N ILE A 157 -3.42 16.46 -9.09
CA ILE A 157 -3.11 17.84 -9.47
C ILE A 157 -3.82 18.22 -10.77
N LEU A 158 -3.75 17.36 -11.79
CA LEU A 158 -4.41 17.58 -13.08
C LEU A 158 -5.94 17.69 -12.93
N SER A 159 -6.53 16.79 -12.14
CA SER A 159 -7.97 16.84 -11.83
C SER A 159 -8.35 18.14 -11.13
N GLY A 160 -7.52 18.61 -10.21
CA GLY A 160 -7.70 19.90 -9.54
C GLY A 160 -7.58 21.10 -10.49
N MET A 161 -6.58 21.10 -11.39
CA MET A 161 -6.39 22.13 -12.40
C MET A 161 -7.57 22.21 -13.36
N TRP A 162 -8.03 21.06 -13.86
CA TRP A 162 -9.19 20.98 -14.75
C TRP A 162 -10.46 21.53 -14.09
N LYS A 163 -10.75 21.12 -12.84
CA LYS A 163 -11.89 21.64 -12.06
C LYS A 163 -11.82 23.16 -11.94
N ARG A 164 -10.64 23.73 -11.64
CA ARG A 164 -10.45 25.19 -11.57
C ARG A 164 -10.69 25.85 -12.93
N GLN A 165 -10.10 25.34 -14.00
CA GLN A 165 -10.23 25.91 -15.35
C GLN A 165 -11.70 25.95 -15.81
N VAL A 166 -12.44 24.85 -15.64
CA VAL A 166 -13.86 24.78 -16.01
C VAL A 166 -14.69 25.76 -15.16
N THR A 167 -14.38 25.88 -13.87
CA THR A 167 -15.09 26.80 -12.97
C THR A 167 -14.81 28.25 -13.34
N SER A 168 -13.55 28.61 -13.58
CA SER A 168 -13.14 29.95 -14.02
C SER A 168 -13.77 30.31 -15.36
N ALA A 169 -13.79 29.39 -16.34
CA ALA A 169 -14.43 29.62 -17.63
C ALA A 169 -15.94 29.86 -17.50
N LYS A 170 -16.62 29.14 -16.61
CA LYS A 170 -18.04 29.37 -16.29
C LYS A 170 -18.27 30.75 -15.65
N MET A 171 -17.38 31.20 -14.77
CA MET A 171 -17.48 32.52 -14.13
C MET A 171 -17.25 33.65 -15.14
N LEU A 172 -16.23 33.53 -16.00
CA LEU A 172 -15.93 34.53 -17.04
C LEU A 172 -17.09 34.70 -18.04
N ARG A 173 -17.77 33.61 -18.42
CA ARG A 173 -18.98 33.67 -19.27
C ARG A 173 -20.16 34.41 -18.63
N LYS A 174 -20.18 34.53 -17.30
CA LYS A 174 -21.26 35.22 -16.56
C LYS A 174 -21.00 36.71 -16.38
N ILE A 175 -19.82 37.23 -16.74
CA ILE A 175 -19.51 38.66 -16.65
C ILE A 175 -20.05 39.34 -17.93
N PRO A 176 -21.12 40.15 -17.87
CA PRO A 176 -21.58 40.92 -19.03
C PRO A 176 -20.59 42.06 -19.29
N GLY A 177 -20.12 42.21 -20.53
CA GLY A 177 -19.30 43.35 -20.97
C GLY A 177 -17.93 43.05 -21.57
N ILE A 178 -17.55 41.78 -21.76
CA ILE A 178 -16.26 41.39 -22.40
C ILE A 178 -16.43 41.02 -23.89
N PHE A 179 -17.41 41.61 -24.58
CA PHE A 179 -17.42 41.66 -26.05
C PHE A 179 -17.13 43.10 -26.46
N PRO A 180 -15.98 43.39 -27.11
CA PRO A 180 -15.72 44.72 -27.62
C PRO A 180 -16.65 44.99 -28.80
N PHE A 181 -17.34 46.13 -28.71
CA PHE A 181 -17.92 46.94 -29.78
C PHE A 181 -17.97 46.30 -31.18
N SER A 182 -19.17 45.88 -31.59
CA SER A 182 -19.60 45.87 -33.00
C SER A 182 -19.84 47.28 -33.49
#